data_AF-A0A1H5ZKG6-F1
#
_entry.id   AF-A0A1H5ZKG6-F1
#
_cell.length_a   1.000
_cell.length_b   1.000
_cell.length_c   1.000
_cell.angle_alpha   90.00
_cell.angle_beta   90.00
_cell.angle_gamma   90.00
#
_symmetry.space_group_name_H-M   'P 1'
#
loop_
_entity.id
_entity.type
_entity.pdbx_description
1 polymer ?
#
loop_
_entity_poly.entity_id
_entity_poly.type
_entity_poly.pdbx_seq_one_letter_code
_entity_poly.pdbx_strand_id
1 'polypeptide(L)'
;MDHLEEWEENGVISREIWKRAGELGILCLDIPEIYGGGGLYFTFNALLIEAFSKKGIAGPGFSLHSDIVVPYLLYYGTEAQKEKYLPLMAIGDLITTIGMTEPNCGSDLKTLRTTAEDKGDY
;
A
#
# COMPACT_ATOMS: atom_id res chain seq x y z
N MET A 1 -13.19 8.69 14.99
CA MET A 1 -13.91 7.40 14.97
C MET A 1 -15.23 7.53 14.21
N ASP A 2 -15.69 8.76 14.00
CA ASP A 2 -17.01 9.13 13.47
C ASP A 2 -17.29 8.68 12.02
N HIS A 3 -16.30 8.15 11.31
CA HIS A 3 -16.46 7.59 9.95
C HIS A 3 -16.26 6.08 9.85
N LEU A 4 -15.80 5.42 10.93
CA LEU A 4 -15.45 4.00 10.87
C LEU A 4 -16.69 3.13 10.67
N GLU A 5 -17.74 3.38 11.45
CA GLU A 5 -19.01 2.66 11.36
C GLU A 5 -19.66 2.86 9.98
N GLU A 6 -19.65 4.10 9.46
CA GLU A 6 -20.13 4.40 8.11
C GLU A 6 -19.36 3.62 7.03
N TRP A 7 -18.03 3.52 7.13
CA TRP A 7 -17.23 2.76 6.17
C TRP A 7 -17.48 1.25 6.26
N GLU A 8 -17.70 0.74 7.46
CA GLU A 8 -18.01 -0.67 7.69
C GLU A 8 -19.40 -1.03 7.14
N GLU A 9 -20.41 -0.21 7.43
CA GLU A 9 -21.78 -0.38 6.91
C GLU A 9 -21.81 -0.33 5.38
N ASN A 10 -21.08 0.61 4.77
CA ASN A 10 -21.04 0.79 3.33
C ASN A 10 -20.06 -0.17 2.63
N GLY A 11 -19.16 -0.83 3.37
CA GLY A 11 -18.08 -1.65 2.82
C GLY A 11 -17.06 -0.86 1.98
N VAL A 12 -16.97 0.46 2.17
CA VAL A 12 -16.14 1.36 1.37
C VAL A 12 -15.36 2.32 2.26
N ILE A 13 -14.06 2.43 2.03
CA ILE A 13 -13.17 3.38 2.70
C ILE A 13 -13.05 4.65 1.86
N SER A 14 -13.21 5.82 2.48
CA SER A 14 -13.03 7.10 1.80
C SER A 14 -11.59 7.30 1.31
N ARG A 15 -11.39 7.83 0.11
CA ARG A 15 -10.05 8.24 -0.39
C ARG A 15 -9.44 9.38 0.43
N GLU A 16 -10.26 10.17 1.11
CA GLU A 16 -9.78 11.31 1.90
C GLU A 16 -8.88 10.85 3.06
N ILE A 17 -9.12 9.67 3.63
CA ILE A 17 -8.27 9.15 4.71
C ILE A 17 -6.85 8.85 4.24
N TRP A 18 -6.68 8.44 2.98
CA TRP A 18 -5.38 8.20 2.37
C TRP A 18 -4.62 9.49 2.15
N LYS A 19 -5.32 10.52 1.67
CA LYS A 19 -4.76 11.87 1.57
C LYS A 19 -4.33 12.41 2.91
N ARG A 20 -5.19 12.27 3.92
CA ARG A 20 -4.86 12.68 5.27
C ARG A 20 -3.68 11.90 5.86
N ALA A 21 -3.59 10.60 5.59
CA ALA A 21 -2.47 9.76 6.02
C ALA A 21 -1.15 10.21 5.37
N GLY A 22 -1.17 10.54 4.07
CA GLY A 22 -0.02 11.11 3.37
C GLY A 22 0.42 12.46 3.93
N GLU A 23 -0.52 13.39 4.19
CA GLU A 23 -0.24 14.68 4.83
C GLU A 23 0.40 14.55 6.22
N LEU A 24 -0.01 13.53 6.98
CA LEU A 24 0.54 13.21 8.29
C LEU A 24 1.88 12.46 8.22
N GLY A 25 2.30 12.05 7.02
CA GLY A 25 3.53 11.29 6.81
C GLY A 25 3.51 9.88 7.37
N ILE A 26 2.33 9.27 7.54
CA ILE A 26 2.19 7.92 8.13
C ILE A 26 2.12 6.79 7.10
N LEU A 27 2.21 7.12 5.81
CA LEU A 27 2.41 6.16 4.72
C LEU A 27 3.89 6.03 4.41
N CYS A 28 4.35 4.85 4.02
CA CYS A 28 5.73 4.64 3.53
C CYS A 28 6.84 5.12 4.51
N LEU A 29 6.64 4.92 5.82
CA LEU A 29 7.51 5.44 6.89
C LEU A 29 8.97 4.95 6.78
N ASP A 30 9.20 3.73 6.32
CA ASP A 30 10.53 3.10 6.18
C ASP A 30 11.14 3.25 4.77
N ILE A 31 10.44 3.94 3.87
CA ILE A 31 10.94 4.23 2.52
C ILE A 31 11.88 5.42 2.56
N PRO A 32 12.98 5.43 1.76
CA PRO A 32 13.93 6.54 1.75
C PRO A 32 13.29 7.91 1.48
N GLU A 33 13.76 8.95 2.18
CA GLU A 33 13.27 10.32 2.04
C GLU A 33 13.40 10.87 0.60
N ILE A 34 14.40 10.41 -0.16
CA ILE A 34 14.58 10.77 -1.59
C ILE A 34 13.37 10.40 -2.46
N TYR A 35 12.54 9.46 -1.99
CA TYR A 35 11.32 9.02 -2.65
C TYR A 35 10.05 9.51 -1.93
N GLY A 36 10.19 10.45 -0.98
CA GLY A 36 9.08 11.02 -0.21
C GLY A 36 8.64 10.17 0.99
N GLY A 37 9.35 9.08 1.31
CA GLY A 37 9.09 8.29 2.51
C GLY A 37 9.66 8.91 3.79
N GLY A 38 9.45 8.23 4.92
CA GLY A 38 9.86 8.73 6.24
C GLY A 38 11.33 8.48 6.61
N GLY A 39 12.06 7.63 5.87
CA GLY A 39 13.45 7.29 6.16
C GLY A 39 13.66 6.55 7.50
N LEU A 40 12.60 6.00 8.09
CA LEU A 40 12.63 5.34 9.39
C LEU A 40 12.95 3.85 9.26
N TYR A 41 13.01 3.16 10.40
CA TYR A 41 13.06 1.71 10.43
C TYR A 41 11.65 1.11 10.33
N PHE A 42 11.55 -0.09 9.74
CA PHE A 42 10.29 -0.86 9.65
C PHE A 42 9.55 -1.02 10.99
N THR A 43 10.26 -0.97 12.12
CA THR A 43 9.65 -1.00 13.46
C THR A 43 8.64 0.11 13.68
N PHE A 44 8.76 1.26 13.01
CA PHE A 44 7.77 2.33 13.05
C PHE A 44 6.47 1.96 12.32
N ASN A 45 6.56 1.26 11.19
CA ASN A 45 5.39 0.72 10.49
C ASN A 45 4.68 -0.30 11.40
N ALA A 46 5.43 -1.21 12.03
CA ALA A 46 4.88 -2.18 12.97
C ALA A 46 4.14 -1.51 14.15
N LEU A 47 4.70 -0.43 14.71
CA LEU A 47 4.05 0.35 15.77
C LEU A 47 2.76 1.02 15.28
N LEU A 48 2.75 1.55 14.05
CA LEU A 48 1.55 2.12 13.44
C LEU A 48 0.44 1.06 13.28
N ILE A 49 0.78 -0.12 12.76
CA ILE A 49 -0.15 -1.25 12.62
C ILE A 49 -0.72 -1.64 13.98
N GLU A 50 0.13 -1.73 15.02
CA GLU A 50 -0.31 -2.05 16.38
C GLU A 50 -1.27 -0.99 16.92
N ALA A 51 -0.97 0.30 16.73
CA ALA A 51 -1.80 1.41 17.19
C ALA A 51 -3.19 1.40 16.53
N PHE A 52 -3.26 1.14 15.22
CA PHE A 52 -4.51 1.01 14.48
C PHE A 52 -5.29 -0.25 14.89
N SER A 53 -4.60 -1.38 15.04
CA SER A 53 -5.20 -2.66 15.46
C SER A 53 -5.81 -2.58 16.86
N LYS A 54 -5.18 -1.87 17.81
CA LYS A 54 -5.74 -1.61 19.15
C LYS A 54 -7.08 -0.85 19.11
N LYS A 55 -7.38 -0.19 18.00
CA LYS A 55 -8.63 0.54 17.76
C LYS A 55 -9.59 -0.21 16.82
N GLY A 56 -9.24 -1.43 16.38
CA GLY A 56 -10.03 -2.20 15.43
C GLY A 56 -10.00 -1.65 14.00
N ILE A 57 -9.07 -0.74 13.68
CA ILE A 57 -9.04 -0.07 12.38
C ILE A 57 -8.18 -0.89 11.42
N ALA A 58 -8.81 -1.70 10.57
CA ALA A 58 -8.13 -2.47 9.53
C ALA A 58 -8.50 -2.02 8.10
N GLY A 59 -9.68 -1.43 7.93
CA GLY A 59 -10.26 -1.10 6.63
C GLY A 59 -9.35 -0.35 5.65
N PRO A 60 -8.62 0.70 6.07
CA PRO A 60 -7.77 1.45 5.14
C PRO A 60 -6.64 0.64 4.50
N GLY A 61 -6.21 -0.49 5.06
CA GLY A 61 -5.18 -1.33 4.39
C GLY A 61 -3.82 -0.65 4.19
N PHE A 62 -3.46 0.33 5.04
CA PHE A 62 -2.19 1.07 4.93
C PHE A 62 -0.96 0.17 4.95
N SER A 63 -1.00 -0.94 5.67
CA SER A 63 0.10 -1.90 5.72
C SER A 63 0.27 -2.69 4.42
N LEU A 64 -0.82 -3.10 3.77
CA LEU A 64 -0.76 -3.73 2.46
C LEU A 64 -0.08 -2.80 1.45
N HIS A 65 -0.45 -1.52 1.47
CA HIS A 65 0.16 -0.53 0.61
C HIS A 65 1.64 -0.30 0.96
N SER A 66 1.93 0.13 2.19
CA SER A 66 3.26 0.61 2.61
C SER A 66 4.27 -0.51 2.83
N ASP A 67 3.83 -1.66 3.33
CA ASP A 67 4.73 -2.72 3.84
C ASP A 67 4.82 -3.92 2.89
N ILE A 68 3.88 -4.04 1.94
CA ILE A 68 3.87 -5.14 0.97
C ILE A 68 4.12 -4.60 -0.44
N VAL A 69 3.28 -3.69 -0.93
CA VAL A 69 3.35 -3.26 -2.34
C VAL A 69 4.52 -2.31 -2.61
N VAL A 70 4.69 -1.28 -1.78
CA VAL A 70 5.76 -0.29 -1.97
C VAL A 70 7.16 -0.92 -1.99
N PRO A 71 7.50 -1.89 -1.13
CA PRO A 71 8.78 -2.59 -1.20
C PRO A 71 9.06 -3.29 -2.54
N TYR A 72 8.06 -3.88 -3.22
CA TYR A 72 8.29 -4.49 -4.53
C TYR A 72 8.82 -3.47 -5.54
N LEU A 73 8.23 -2.28 -5.55
CA LEU A 73 8.66 -1.20 -6.43
C LEU A 73 10.02 -0.62 -6.02
N LEU A 74 10.25 -0.44 -4.71
CA LEU A 74 11.53 0.07 -4.19
C LEU A 74 12.71 -0.85 -4.54
N TYR A 75 12.54 -2.16 -4.39
CA TYR A 75 13.62 -3.13 -4.56
C TYR A 75 13.78 -3.62 -6.01
N TYR A 76 12.68 -3.80 -6.75
CA TYR A 76 12.69 -4.40 -8.09
C TYR A 76 12.36 -3.43 -9.22
N GLY A 77 11.85 -2.23 -8.90
CA GLY A 77 11.60 -1.19 -9.90
C GLY A 77 12.88 -0.60 -10.47
N THR A 78 12.80 -0.04 -11.67
CA THR A 78 13.84 0.84 -12.22
C THR A 78 13.82 2.19 -11.49
N GLU A 79 14.92 2.93 -11.52
CA GLU A 79 14.95 4.28 -10.91
C GLU A 79 13.85 5.19 -11.48
N ALA A 80 13.61 5.15 -12.80
CA ALA A 80 12.52 5.89 -13.43
C ALA A 80 11.13 5.49 -12.90
N GLN A 81 10.91 4.22 -12.57
CA GLN A 81 9.67 3.76 -11.95
C GLN A 81 9.57 4.25 -10.49
N LYS A 82 10.67 4.19 -9.74
CA LYS A 82 10.72 4.66 -8.35
C LYS A 82 10.42 6.15 -8.24
N GLU A 83 11.11 6.98 -9.00
CA GLU A 83 10.92 8.43 -9.06
C GLU A 83 9.49 8.81 -9.47
N LYS A 84 8.88 8.04 -10.39
CA LYS A 84 7.53 8.30 -10.87
C LYS A 84 6.45 7.94 -9.85
N TYR A 85 6.58 6.80 -9.16
CA TYR A 85 5.47 6.21 -8.41
C TYR A 85 5.61 6.35 -6.90
N LEU A 86 6.81 6.17 -6.32
CA LEU A 86 6.99 6.17 -4.87
C LEU A 86 6.57 7.49 -4.20
N PRO A 87 6.90 8.68 -4.75
CA PRO A 87 6.45 9.94 -4.15
C PRO A 87 4.93 10.07 -4.09
N LEU A 88 4.22 9.60 -5.13
CA LEU A 88 2.76 9.63 -5.18
C LEU A 88 2.13 8.65 -4.20
N MET A 89 2.77 7.50 -3.97
CA MET A 89 2.35 6.51 -2.97
C MET A 89 2.51 7.07 -1.55
N ALA A 90 3.65 7.70 -1.26
CA ALA A 90 3.95 8.27 0.05
C ALA A 90 2.96 9.37 0.47
N ILE A 91 2.47 10.19 -0.47
CA ILE A 91 1.48 11.26 -0.18
C ILE A 91 0.02 10.79 -0.34
N GLY A 92 -0.21 9.50 -0.59
CA GLY A 92 -1.55 8.92 -0.74
C GLY A 92 -2.29 9.34 -2.01
N ASP A 93 -1.60 9.90 -3.02
CA ASP A 93 -2.17 10.18 -4.35
C ASP A 93 -2.33 8.92 -5.19
N LEU A 94 -1.42 7.97 -5.01
CA LEU A 94 -1.43 6.68 -5.68
C LEU A 94 -1.57 5.56 -4.66
N ILE A 95 -2.81 5.09 -4.49
CA ILE A 95 -3.12 3.94 -3.63
C ILE A 95 -2.88 2.67 -4.45
N THR A 96 -2.16 1.72 -3.86
CA THR A 96 -1.76 0.49 -4.54
C THR A 96 -2.16 -0.74 -3.75
N THR A 97 -2.29 -1.86 -4.47
CA THR A 97 -2.67 -3.16 -3.93
C THR A 97 -1.86 -4.26 -4.65
N ILE A 98 -1.97 -5.49 -4.17
CA ILE A 98 -1.36 -6.66 -4.78
C ILE A 98 -2.43 -7.66 -5.22
N GLY A 99 -2.37 -8.07 -6.48
CA GLY A 99 -3.26 -9.07 -7.07
C GLY A 99 -2.55 -10.40 -7.25
N MET A 100 -2.44 -11.19 -6.18
CA MET A 100 -1.81 -12.52 -6.22
C MET A 100 -2.83 -13.66 -6.15
N THR A 101 -3.89 -13.52 -5.35
CA THR A 101 -4.86 -14.59 -5.14
C THR A 101 -5.79 -14.73 -6.34
N GLU A 102 -6.04 -15.97 -6.76
CA GLU A 102 -7.04 -16.33 -7.77
C GLU A 102 -8.01 -17.38 -7.19
N PRO A 103 -9.19 -17.63 -7.81
CA PRO A 103 -10.12 -18.66 -7.32
C PRO A 103 -9.50 -20.05 -7.11
N ASN A 104 -8.43 -20.38 -7.85
CA ASN A 104 -7.73 -21.67 -7.77
C ASN A 104 -6.34 -21.57 -7.12
N CYS A 105 -5.91 -20.38 -6.70
CA CYS A 105 -4.55 -20.11 -6.26
C CYS A 105 -4.58 -19.23 -4.99
N GLY A 106 -4.23 -19.83 -3.86
CA GLY A 106 -4.11 -19.16 -2.56
C GLY A 106 -2.70 -19.33 -2.01
N SER A 107 -2.52 -20.21 -1.01
CA SER A 107 -1.21 -20.49 -0.41
C SER A 107 -0.17 -21.02 -1.41
N ASP A 108 -0.61 -21.74 -2.45
CA ASP A 108 0.25 -22.21 -3.54
C ASP A 108 0.28 -21.22 -4.71
N LEU A 109 1.04 -20.13 -4.55
CA LEU A 109 1.17 -19.07 -5.55
C LEU A 109 1.74 -19.54 -6.90
N LYS A 110 2.35 -20.74 -6.96
CA LYS A 110 2.88 -21.28 -8.22
C LYS A 110 1.79 -21.74 -9.19
N THR A 111 0.55 -21.83 -8.72
CA THR A 111 -0.61 -22.27 -9.50
C THR A 111 -1.40 -21.13 -10.15
N LEU A 112 -0.86 -19.90 -10.12
CA LEU A 112 -1.37 -18.74 -10.85
C LEU A 112 -1.67 -19.08 -12.31
N ARG A 113 -2.83 -18.65 -12.80
CA ARG A 113 -3.27 -18.84 -14.19
C ARG A 113 -3.31 -17.54 -14.99
N THR A 114 -3.22 -16.38 -14.34
CA THR A 114 -3.09 -15.09 -15.02
C THR A 114 -1.86 -15.11 -15.92
N THR A 115 -2.07 -14.85 -17.20
CA THR A 115 -1.01 -14.78 -18.21
C THR A 115 -0.79 -13.34 -18.66
N ALA A 116 0.45 -13.02 -18.99
CA ALA A 116 0.82 -11.82 -19.72
C ALA A 116 1.49 -12.27 -21.03
N GLU A 117 0.96 -11.81 -22.16
CA GLU A 117 1.53 -12.03 -23.49
C GLU A 117 2.15 -10.71 -23.96
N ASP A 118 3.43 -10.74 -24.33
CA ASP A 118 4.07 -9.58 -24.95
C ASP A 118 3.47 -9.38 -26.33
N LYS A 119 2.81 -8.24 -26.45
CA LYS A 119 2.10 -7.83 -27.63
C LYS A 119 2.84 -6.73 -28.37
N GLY A 120 3.85 -6.09 -27.77
CA GLY A 120 4.42 -4.83 -28.24
C GLY A 120 3.70 -3.61 -27.64
N ASP A 121 4.10 -2.40 -28.04
CA ASP A 121 3.66 -1.14 -27.41
C ASP A 121 2.40 -0.54 -28.04
N TYR A 122 1.23 -1.17 -27.87
CA TYR A 122 -0.06 -0.68 -28.40
C TYR A 122 -1.21 -0.66 -27.41
#